data_AF-A0A960V483-F1
#
_entry.id   AF-A0A960V483-F1
#
_cell.length_a   1.000
_cell.length_b   1.000
_cell.length_c   1.000
_cell.angle_alpha   90.00
_cell.angle_beta   90.00
_cell.angle_gamma   90.00
#
_symmetry.space_group_name_H-M   'P 1'
#
loop_
_entity.id
_entity.type
_entity.pdbx_description
1 polymer ?
#
loop_
_entity_poly.entity_id
_entity_poly.type
_entity_poly.pdbx_seq_one_letter_code
_entity_poly.pdbx_strand_id
1 'polypeptide(L)'
;MQRARTPEARARKRDLLLQSAREIFVEQGYLNTTVDAITTRAGCSPGTFYIYFDSRATIFKEIMSQGIDILMDLFEEALNWSEEDARSKITGLARAYIDFYQQNNQYFQIMAILSLQSADLRKRDSQISQEIDAKNMRILKQIEAIVQAGQKRGEFKKDLNARTLTISLWGYLDGLLLLETRGNLHTAGMDLNVLVQDSLDTLFNGLMTK
;
A
#
# COMPACT_ATOMS: atom_id res chain seq x y z
N MET A 1 36.35 14.52 -13.44
CA MET A 1 34.97 13.99 -13.48
C MET A 1 35.02 12.46 -13.51
N GLN A 2 34.81 11.77 -12.38
CA GLN A 2 34.96 10.30 -12.31
C GLN A 2 34.15 9.68 -11.14
N ARG A 3 32.86 10.04 -10.99
CA ARG A 3 32.06 9.66 -9.80
C ARG A 3 30.82 8.79 -10.04
N ALA A 4 30.78 8.04 -11.15
CA ALA A 4 29.79 6.96 -11.32
C ALA A 4 30.35 5.92 -12.29
N ARG A 5 31.16 4.98 -11.81
CA ARG A 5 31.63 3.85 -12.63
C ARG A 5 31.39 2.47 -12.02
N THR A 6 31.09 2.36 -10.71
CA THR A 6 30.71 1.07 -10.11
C THR A 6 29.19 0.88 -10.12
N PRO A 7 28.70 -0.35 -10.36
CA PRO A 7 27.27 -0.68 -10.25
C PRO A 7 26.65 -0.23 -8.92
N GLU A 8 27.41 -0.35 -7.82
CA GLU A 8 27.00 0.08 -6.48
C GLU A 8 26.78 1.60 -6.36
N ALA A 9 27.65 2.41 -6.97
CA ALA A 9 27.46 3.86 -6.99
C ALA A 9 26.26 4.28 -7.83
N ARG A 10 25.93 3.50 -8.87
CA ARG A 10 24.73 3.68 -9.69
C ARG A 10 23.47 3.34 -8.90
N ALA A 11 23.45 2.20 -8.20
CA ALA A 11 22.33 1.79 -7.33
C ALA A 11 22.07 2.83 -6.24
N ARG A 12 23.09 3.24 -5.48
CA ARG A 12 22.95 4.25 -4.41
C ARG A 12 22.32 5.57 -4.89
N LYS A 13 22.66 6.04 -6.09
CA LYS A 13 22.07 7.26 -6.66
C LYS A 13 20.61 7.08 -7.02
N ARG A 14 20.25 5.92 -7.56
CA ARG A 14 18.87 5.57 -7.88
C ARG A 14 18.01 5.51 -6.62
N ASP A 15 18.53 4.89 -5.57
CA ASP A 15 17.84 4.79 -4.28
C ASP A 15 17.66 6.16 -3.63
N LEU A 16 18.68 7.02 -3.72
CA LEU A 16 18.58 8.41 -3.23
C LEU A 16 17.53 9.22 -3.98
N LEU A 17 17.40 9.03 -5.29
CA LEU A 17 16.33 9.64 -6.08
C LEU A 17 14.94 9.14 -5.67
N LEU A 18 14.77 7.83 -5.45
CA LEU A 18 13.51 7.24 -4.96
C LEU A 18 13.13 7.78 -3.59
N GLN A 19 14.09 7.80 -2.66
CA GLN A 19 13.91 8.36 -1.32
C GLN A 19 13.48 9.83 -1.39
N SER A 20 14.25 10.64 -2.13
CA SER A 20 14.00 12.08 -2.25
C SER A 20 12.65 12.37 -2.92
N ALA A 21 12.29 11.59 -3.94
CA ALA A 21 11.00 11.71 -4.60
C ALA A 21 9.85 11.35 -3.65
N ARG A 22 9.98 10.28 -2.87
CA ARG A 22 8.98 9.88 -1.88
C ARG A 22 8.73 10.97 -0.85
N GLU A 23 9.78 11.56 -0.29
CA GLU A 23 9.68 12.67 0.65
C GLU A 23 9.00 13.90 0.03
N ILE A 24 9.47 14.35 -1.14
CA ILE A 24 8.93 15.54 -1.81
C ILE A 24 7.46 15.33 -2.21
N PHE A 25 7.09 14.14 -2.68
CA PHE A 25 5.69 13.83 -3.02
C PHE A 25 4.78 13.94 -1.81
N VAL A 26 5.21 13.47 -0.65
CA VAL A 26 4.45 13.57 0.60
C VAL A 26 4.39 15.01 1.11
N GLU A 27 5.49 15.76 1.02
CA GLU A 27 5.57 17.15 1.48
C GLU A 27 4.71 18.12 0.63
N GLN A 28 4.68 17.94 -0.69
CA GLN A 28 4.16 18.94 -1.63
C GLN A 28 2.97 18.44 -2.47
N GLY A 29 2.68 17.15 -2.42
CA GLY A 29 1.76 16.48 -3.32
C GLY A 29 2.37 16.21 -4.70
N TYR A 30 1.75 15.31 -5.46
CA TYR A 30 2.25 14.93 -6.79
C TYR A 30 2.20 16.09 -7.79
N LEU A 31 1.12 16.86 -7.80
CA LEU A 31 0.91 17.91 -8.80
C LEU A 31 1.96 19.02 -8.73
N ASN A 32 2.37 19.42 -7.52
CA ASN A 32 3.32 20.52 -7.30
C ASN A 32 4.80 20.07 -7.34
N THR A 33 5.08 18.77 -7.33
CA THR A 33 6.46 18.25 -7.28
C THR A 33 7.17 18.36 -8.62
N THR A 34 8.33 19.02 -8.74
CA THR A 34 9.10 19.04 -10.01
C THR A 34 10.27 18.06 -10.00
N VAL A 35 10.77 17.66 -11.18
CA VAL A 35 12.02 16.88 -11.28
C VAL A 35 13.17 17.64 -10.63
N ASP A 36 13.22 18.97 -10.81
CA ASP A 36 14.23 19.83 -10.21
C ASP A 36 14.21 19.78 -8.67
N ALA A 37 13.02 19.82 -8.05
CA ALA A 37 12.88 19.69 -6.60
C ALA A 37 13.39 18.33 -6.09
N ILE A 38 13.04 17.24 -6.78
CA ILE A 38 13.52 15.88 -6.46
C ILE A 38 15.05 15.83 -6.56
N THR A 39 15.63 16.32 -7.66
CA THR A 39 17.08 16.23 -7.88
C THR A 39 17.87 17.12 -6.95
N THR A 40 17.33 18.30 -6.60
CA THR A 40 17.90 19.20 -5.60
C THR A 40 17.96 18.52 -4.23
N ARG A 41 16.86 17.87 -3.80
CA ARG A 41 16.84 17.08 -2.56
C ARG A 41 17.83 15.91 -2.59
N ALA A 42 17.92 15.22 -3.72
CA ALA A 42 18.87 14.12 -3.93
C ALA A 42 20.33 14.57 -4.13
N GLY A 43 20.63 15.87 -4.14
CA GLY A 43 21.98 16.39 -4.38
C GLY A 43 22.56 15.99 -5.75
N CYS A 44 21.71 15.90 -6.78
CA CYS A 44 22.10 15.52 -8.14
C CYS A 44 21.54 16.48 -9.19
N SER A 45 22.00 16.36 -10.44
CA SER A 45 21.51 17.22 -11.53
C SER A 45 20.21 16.67 -12.14
N PRO A 46 19.36 17.51 -12.76
CA PRO A 46 18.20 17.07 -13.55
C PRO A 46 18.55 16.01 -14.59
N GLY A 47 19.70 16.16 -15.28
CA GLY A 47 20.18 15.14 -16.22
C GLY A 47 20.47 13.78 -15.58
N THR A 48 20.80 13.74 -14.28
CA THR A 48 20.99 12.48 -13.55
C THR A 48 19.66 11.75 -13.36
N PHE A 49 18.55 12.45 -13.14
CA PHE A 49 17.22 11.84 -13.01
C PHE A 49 16.85 11.02 -14.25
N TYR A 50 17.01 11.63 -15.43
CA TYR A 50 16.64 11.02 -16.71
C TYR A 50 17.55 9.86 -17.14
N ILE A 51 18.63 9.58 -16.40
CA ILE A 51 19.42 8.34 -16.57
C ILE A 51 18.70 7.13 -15.94
N TYR A 52 17.83 7.36 -14.96
CA TYR A 52 17.16 6.31 -14.17
C TYR A 52 15.66 6.25 -14.40
N PHE A 53 15.02 7.40 -14.64
CA PHE A 53 13.56 7.51 -14.72
C PHE A 53 13.17 8.38 -15.90
N ASP A 54 12.33 7.83 -16.79
CA ASP A 54 11.85 8.55 -17.98
C ASP A 54 10.94 9.74 -17.62
N SER A 55 10.26 9.65 -16.48
CA SER A 55 9.32 10.68 -16.05
C SER A 55 9.08 10.67 -14.53
N ARG A 56 8.48 11.77 -14.05
CA ARG A 56 7.95 11.87 -12.67
C ARG A 56 6.89 10.81 -12.38
N ALA A 57 6.11 10.41 -13.38
CA ALA A 57 5.13 9.34 -13.24
C ALA A 57 5.79 7.96 -13.09
N THR A 58 6.91 7.72 -13.79
CA THR A 58 7.67 6.47 -13.71
C THR A 58 8.21 6.25 -12.29
N ILE A 59 8.90 7.24 -11.72
CA ILE A 59 9.42 7.14 -10.34
C ILE A 59 8.30 7.03 -9.31
N PHE A 60 7.16 7.71 -9.52
CA PHE A 60 5.99 7.59 -8.66
C PHE A 60 5.41 6.17 -8.66
N LYS A 61 5.21 5.58 -9.86
CA LYS A 61 4.75 4.20 -9.99
C LYS A 61 5.73 3.20 -9.38
N GLU A 62 7.02 3.47 -9.46
CA GLU A 62 7.99 2.61 -8.82
C GLU A 62 7.93 2.66 -7.29
N ILE A 63 7.75 3.84 -6.71
CA ILE A 63 7.54 3.98 -5.27
C ILE A 63 6.25 3.25 -4.84
N MET A 64 5.17 3.33 -5.64
CA MET A 64 3.96 2.53 -5.39
C MET A 64 4.27 1.03 -5.42
N SER A 65 5.01 0.56 -6.42
CA SER A 65 5.39 -0.84 -6.52
C SER A 65 6.19 -1.31 -5.29
N GLN A 66 7.15 -0.50 -4.81
CA GLN A 66 7.92 -0.79 -3.59
C GLN A 66 7.03 -0.86 -2.35
N GLY A 67 6.07 0.06 -2.22
CA GLY A 67 5.09 0.02 -1.13
C GLY A 67 4.25 -1.25 -1.14
N ILE A 68 3.82 -1.72 -2.31
CA ILE A 68 3.07 -2.97 -2.46
C ILE A 68 3.95 -4.18 -2.10
N ASP A 69 5.23 -4.18 -2.49
CA ASP A 69 6.16 -5.26 -2.12
C ASP A 69 6.32 -5.36 -0.60
N ILE A 70 6.54 -4.22 0.09
CA ILE A 70 6.62 -4.18 1.55
C ILE A 70 5.32 -4.71 2.19
N LEU A 71 4.16 -4.30 1.67
CA LEU A 71 2.87 -4.78 2.19
C LEU A 71 2.68 -6.28 1.97
N MET A 72 3.10 -6.81 0.82
CA MET A 72 3.04 -8.25 0.53
C MET A 72 3.92 -9.05 1.49
N ASP A 73 5.13 -8.56 1.80
CA ASP A 73 6.03 -9.22 2.75
C ASP A 73 5.42 -9.25 4.16
N LEU A 74 4.82 -8.13 4.60
CA LEU A 74 4.12 -8.06 5.89
C LEU A 74 2.90 -9.00 5.94
N PHE A 75 2.17 -9.14 4.84
CA PHE A 75 1.04 -10.06 4.74
C PHE A 75 1.50 -11.52 4.79
N GLU A 76 2.59 -11.86 4.11
CA GLU A 76 3.16 -13.19 4.15
C GLU A 76 3.63 -13.55 5.57
N GLU A 77 4.33 -12.63 6.24
CA GLU A 77 4.73 -12.80 7.63
C GLU A 77 3.51 -13.01 8.55
N ALA A 78 2.50 -12.14 8.44
CA ALA A 78 1.29 -12.25 9.27
C ALA A 78 0.57 -13.58 9.09
N LEU A 79 0.50 -14.11 7.86
CA LEU A 79 -0.13 -15.40 7.58
C LEU A 79 0.67 -16.58 8.13
N ASN A 80 2.01 -16.49 8.17
CA ASN A 80 2.86 -17.54 8.74
C ASN A 80 2.69 -17.68 10.25
N TRP A 81 2.33 -16.59 10.94
CA TRP A 81 2.13 -16.56 12.40
C TRP A 81 0.66 -16.67 12.83
N SER A 82 -0.28 -16.63 11.88
CA SER A 82 -1.71 -16.73 12.18
C SER A 82 -2.14 -18.18 12.40
N GLU A 83 -3.13 -18.38 13.25
CA GLU A 83 -3.84 -19.66 13.34
C GLU A 83 -4.51 -20.01 12.00
N GLU A 84 -4.88 -21.29 11.83
CA GLU A 84 -5.38 -21.79 10.54
C GLU A 84 -6.79 -21.29 10.17
N ASP A 85 -7.57 -20.85 11.16
CA ASP A 85 -8.90 -20.32 10.95
C ASP A 85 -8.88 -18.98 10.19
N ALA A 86 -9.94 -18.71 9.45
CA ALA A 86 -10.02 -17.57 8.55
C ALA A 86 -10.17 -16.25 9.33
N ARG A 87 -10.78 -16.27 10.52
CA ARG A 87 -10.92 -15.09 11.37
C ARG A 87 -9.54 -14.62 11.85
N SER A 88 -8.71 -15.54 12.35
CA SER A 88 -7.34 -15.25 12.79
C SER A 88 -6.49 -14.73 11.64
N LYS A 89 -6.53 -15.36 10.46
CA LYS A 89 -5.79 -14.90 9.28
C LYS A 89 -6.21 -13.50 8.83
N ILE A 90 -7.51 -13.21 8.74
CA ILE A 90 -8.01 -11.87 8.35
C ILE A 90 -7.61 -10.83 9.40
N THR A 91 -7.68 -11.18 10.69
CA THR A 91 -7.25 -10.30 11.79
C THR A 91 -5.74 -10.01 11.71
N GLY A 92 -4.93 -11.03 11.42
CA GLY A 92 -3.49 -10.89 11.21
C GLY A 92 -3.16 -9.96 10.04
N LEU A 93 -3.83 -10.13 8.90
CA LEU A 93 -3.67 -9.26 7.74
C LEU A 93 -4.09 -7.81 8.03
N ALA A 94 -5.18 -7.61 8.75
CA ALA A 94 -5.61 -6.25 9.13
C ALA A 94 -4.59 -5.56 10.04
N ARG A 95 -4.00 -6.28 11.01
CA ARG A 95 -2.91 -5.77 11.86
C ARG A 95 -1.68 -5.43 11.04
N ALA A 96 -1.25 -6.33 10.15
CA ALA A 96 -0.13 -6.08 9.25
C ALA A 96 -0.35 -4.84 8.37
N TYR A 97 -1.59 -4.57 7.97
CA TYR A 97 -1.91 -3.37 7.21
C TYR A 97 -1.83 -2.08 8.06
N ILE A 98 -2.25 -2.14 9.33
CA ILE A 98 -2.04 -1.04 10.28
C ILE A 98 -0.54 -0.83 10.53
N ASP A 99 0.24 -1.89 10.70
CA ASP A 99 1.69 -1.81 10.89
C ASP A 99 2.37 -1.17 9.67
N PHE A 100 1.94 -1.56 8.46
CA PHE A 100 2.35 -0.90 7.23
C PHE A 100 2.03 0.60 7.26
N TYR A 101 0.81 0.98 7.65
CA TYR A 101 0.44 2.39 7.77
C TYR A 101 1.33 3.15 8.77
N GLN A 102 1.55 2.60 9.96
CA GLN A 102 2.30 3.25 11.03
C GLN A 102 3.80 3.37 10.71
N GLN A 103 4.40 2.32 10.14
CA GLN A 103 5.84 2.25 9.90
C GLN A 103 6.24 2.77 8.52
N ASN A 104 5.32 2.70 7.54
CA ASN A 104 5.57 3.01 6.13
C ASN A 104 4.60 4.08 5.60
N ASN A 105 4.16 5.02 6.45
CA ASN A 105 3.14 6.03 6.15
C ASN A 105 3.37 6.79 4.82
N GLN A 106 4.62 7.08 4.46
CA GLN A 106 4.92 7.75 3.18
C GLN A 106 4.47 6.92 1.97
N TYR A 107 4.67 5.60 2.01
CA TYR A 107 4.20 4.69 0.96
C TYR A 107 2.67 4.61 0.96
N PHE A 108 2.05 4.50 2.14
CA PHE A 108 0.59 4.52 2.26
C PHE A 108 -0.01 5.78 1.64
N GLN A 109 0.49 6.98 1.97
CA GLN A 109 0.00 8.23 1.40
C GLN A 109 0.14 8.28 -0.12
N ILE A 110 1.25 7.78 -0.67
CA ILE A 110 1.46 7.70 -2.12
C ILE A 110 0.44 6.76 -2.78
N MET A 111 0.23 5.59 -2.21
CA MET A 111 -0.66 4.55 -2.75
C MET A 111 -2.15 4.94 -2.62
N ALA A 112 -2.58 5.39 -1.45
CA ALA A 112 -3.98 5.62 -1.12
C ALA A 112 -4.49 7.03 -1.44
N ILE A 113 -3.63 8.05 -1.41
CA ILE A 113 -4.04 9.46 -1.51
C ILE A 113 -3.50 10.10 -2.78
N LEU A 114 -2.19 10.09 -2.98
CA LEU A 114 -1.57 10.84 -4.07
C LEU A 114 -1.82 10.21 -5.45
N SER A 115 -2.01 8.89 -5.51
CA SER A 115 -2.39 8.17 -6.74
C SER A 115 -3.70 8.69 -7.36
N LEU A 116 -4.56 9.34 -6.57
CA LEU A 116 -5.82 9.92 -7.00
C LEU A 116 -5.67 11.31 -7.66
N GLN A 117 -4.54 12.00 -7.47
CA GLN A 117 -4.37 13.39 -7.89
C GLN A 117 -4.24 13.58 -9.41
N SER A 118 -3.91 12.53 -10.18
CA SER A 118 -3.79 12.64 -11.64
C SER A 118 -4.27 11.37 -12.35
N ALA A 119 -4.95 11.56 -13.49
CA ALA A 119 -5.37 10.46 -14.36
C ALA A 119 -4.16 9.69 -14.91
N ASP A 120 -3.02 10.35 -15.16
CA ASP A 120 -1.81 9.72 -15.67
C ASP A 120 -1.25 8.67 -14.70
N LEU A 121 -1.41 8.88 -13.40
CA LEU A 121 -0.98 7.92 -12.37
C LEU A 121 -1.84 6.65 -12.38
N ARG A 122 -3.08 6.76 -12.86
CA ARG A 122 -4.03 5.63 -12.98
C ARG A 122 -3.99 4.96 -14.35
N LYS A 123 -3.24 5.49 -15.31
CA LYS A 123 -3.08 4.87 -16.63
C LYS A 123 -2.36 3.52 -16.50
N ARG A 124 -2.92 2.53 -17.22
CA ARG A 124 -2.46 1.13 -17.26
C ARG A 124 -1.70 0.80 -18.54
N ASP A 125 -0.95 1.78 -19.03
CA ASP A 125 -0.27 1.75 -20.34
C ASP A 125 1.21 1.36 -20.25
N SER A 126 1.82 1.47 -19.07
CA SER A 126 3.22 1.11 -18.83
C SER A 126 3.38 -0.27 -18.19
N GLN A 127 4.49 -0.96 -18.47
CA GLN A 127 4.91 -2.22 -17.85
C GLN A 127 4.77 -2.19 -16.32
N ILE A 128 5.26 -1.12 -15.69
CA ILE A 128 5.19 -0.96 -14.22
C ILE A 128 3.75 -0.84 -13.69
N SER A 129 2.81 -0.30 -14.48
CA SER A 129 1.39 -0.29 -14.10
C SER A 129 0.81 -1.70 -14.12
N GLN A 130 1.20 -2.53 -15.09
CA GLN A 130 0.75 -3.92 -15.19
C GLN A 130 1.30 -4.76 -14.04
N GLU A 131 2.54 -4.51 -13.63
CA GLU A 131 3.15 -5.13 -12.44
C GLU A 131 2.42 -4.77 -11.16
N ILE A 132 2.09 -3.49 -10.97
CA ILE A 132 1.27 -3.02 -9.84
C ILE A 132 -0.10 -3.69 -9.82
N ASP A 133 -0.78 -3.74 -10.97
CA ASP A 133 -2.07 -4.42 -11.10
C ASP A 133 -1.96 -5.91 -10.76
N ALA A 134 -0.92 -6.59 -11.24
CA ALA A 134 -0.68 -8.01 -10.94
C ALA A 134 -0.45 -8.26 -9.45
N LYS A 135 0.32 -7.39 -8.79
CA LYS A 135 0.58 -7.47 -7.34
C LYS A 135 -0.70 -7.23 -6.52
N ASN A 136 -1.46 -6.19 -6.85
CA ASN A 136 -2.76 -5.92 -6.21
C ASN A 136 -3.73 -7.09 -6.39
N MET A 137 -3.78 -7.68 -7.58
CA MET A 137 -4.59 -8.87 -7.85
C MET A 137 -4.13 -10.10 -7.06
N ARG A 138 -2.83 -10.23 -6.77
CA ARG A 138 -2.30 -11.31 -5.92
C ARG A 138 -2.76 -11.17 -4.48
N ILE A 139 -2.68 -9.96 -3.91
CA ILE A 139 -3.21 -9.65 -2.57
C ILE A 139 -4.70 -9.98 -2.50
N LEU A 140 -5.49 -9.47 -3.46
CA LEU A 140 -6.93 -9.72 -3.50
C LEU A 140 -7.25 -11.22 -3.52
N LYS A 141 -6.57 -11.99 -4.38
CA LYS A 141 -6.78 -13.44 -4.49
C LYS A 141 -6.39 -14.21 -3.23
N GLN A 142 -5.36 -13.76 -2.51
CA GLN A 142 -4.93 -14.39 -1.27
C GLN A 142 -5.99 -14.23 -0.18
N ILE A 143 -6.53 -13.02 -0.01
CA ILE A 143 -7.61 -12.75 0.94
C ILE A 143 -8.88 -13.49 0.54
N GLU A 144 -9.23 -13.48 -0.76
CA GLU A 144 -10.39 -14.21 -1.29
C GLU A 144 -10.29 -15.71 -1.00
N ALA A 145 -9.11 -16.31 -1.14
CA ALA A 145 -8.87 -17.72 -0.83
C ALA A 145 -9.06 -18.03 0.67
N ILE A 146 -8.66 -17.13 1.57
CA ILE A 146 -8.88 -17.27 3.03
C ILE A 146 -10.38 -17.25 3.34
N VAL A 147 -11.13 -16.30 2.75
CA VAL A 147 -12.58 -16.21 2.92
C VAL A 147 -13.26 -17.48 2.41
N GLN A 148 -12.89 -17.97 1.22
CA GLN A 148 -13.43 -19.20 0.65
C GLN A 148 -13.11 -20.44 1.52
N ALA A 149 -11.92 -20.51 2.10
CA ALA A 149 -11.56 -21.58 3.02
C ALA A 149 -12.41 -21.55 4.30
N GLY A 150 -12.60 -20.36 4.89
CA GLY A 150 -13.49 -20.16 6.03
C GLY A 150 -14.94 -20.57 5.73
N GLN A 151 -15.46 -20.21 4.55
CA GLN A 151 -16.79 -20.65 4.08
C GLN A 151 -16.89 -22.17 3.94
N LYS A 152 -15.87 -22.84 3.40
CA LYS A 152 -15.83 -24.31 3.28
C LYS A 152 -15.84 -24.99 4.65
N ARG A 153 -15.12 -24.43 5.63
CA ARG A 153 -15.06 -24.93 7.02
C ARG A 153 -16.28 -24.55 7.87
N GLY A 154 -17.18 -23.71 7.35
CA GLY A 154 -18.38 -23.28 8.06
C GLY A 154 -18.13 -22.16 9.07
N GLU A 155 -16.99 -21.46 8.99
CA GLU A 155 -16.70 -20.29 9.83
C GLU A 155 -17.46 -19.06 9.34
N PHE A 156 -17.65 -18.94 8.02
CA PHE A 156 -18.38 -17.83 7.38
C PHE A 156 -19.58 -18.33 6.58
N LYS A 157 -20.62 -17.48 6.50
CA LYS A 157 -21.81 -17.67 5.66
C LYS A 157 -21.46 -17.98 4.20
N LYS A 158 -22.01 -19.08 3.68
CA LYS A 158 -21.74 -19.60 2.33
C LYS A 158 -22.51 -18.89 1.22
N ASP A 159 -23.59 -18.21 1.55
CA ASP A 159 -24.44 -17.44 0.62
C ASP A 159 -23.86 -16.07 0.26
N LEU A 160 -22.79 -15.65 0.96
CA LEU A 160 -22.08 -14.41 0.66
C LEU A 160 -21.00 -14.64 -0.41
N ASN A 161 -20.88 -13.70 -1.34
CA ASN A 161 -19.83 -13.74 -2.35
C ASN A 161 -18.46 -13.39 -1.75
N ALA A 162 -17.50 -14.33 -1.81
CA ALA A 162 -16.17 -14.16 -1.21
C ALA A 162 -15.40 -12.95 -1.75
N ARG A 163 -15.50 -12.67 -3.05
CA ARG A 163 -14.87 -11.49 -3.67
C ARG A 163 -15.51 -10.20 -3.17
N THR A 164 -16.83 -10.14 -3.07
CA THR A 164 -17.52 -8.98 -2.49
C THR A 164 -17.06 -8.73 -1.06
N LEU A 165 -16.99 -9.77 -0.22
CA LEU A 165 -16.49 -9.65 1.15
C LEU A 165 -15.05 -9.12 1.21
N THR A 166 -14.18 -9.66 0.35
CA THR A 166 -12.78 -9.26 0.26
C THR A 166 -12.64 -7.78 -0.08
N ILE A 167 -13.36 -7.31 -1.11
CA ILE A 167 -13.31 -5.89 -1.54
C ILE A 167 -13.92 -4.99 -0.46
N SER A 168 -15.00 -5.41 0.19
CA SER A 168 -15.62 -4.65 1.29
C SER A 168 -14.70 -4.50 2.49
N LEU A 169 -14.03 -5.58 2.91
CA LEU A 169 -13.03 -5.54 3.99
C LEU A 169 -11.90 -4.58 3.66
N TRP A 170 -11.38 -4.65 2.43
CA TRP A 170 -10.34 -3.75 1.94
C TRP A 170 -10.77 -2.28 2.00
N GLY A 171 -11.91 -1.95 1.38
CA GLY A 171 -12.42 -0.58 1.35
C GLY A 171 -12.75 -0.02 2.73
N TYR A 172 -13.16 -0.89 3.66
CA TYR A 172 -13.42 -0.51 5.04
C TYR A 172 -12.13 -0.11 5.78
N LEU A 173 -11.08 -0.95 5.70
CA LEU A 173 -9.79 -0.64 6.32
C LEU A 173 -9.14 0.60 5.71
N ASP A 174 -9.13 0.73 4.38
CA ASP A 174 -8.67 1.93 3.68
C ASP A 174 -9.40 3.18 4.17
N GLY A 175 -10.71 3.08 4.37
CA GLY A 175 -11.54 4.17 4.89
C GLY A 175 -11.12 4.61 6.30
N LEU A 176 -10.87 3.65 7.20
CA LEU A 176 -10.41 3.94 8.57
C LEU A 176 -9.02 4.60 8.58
N LEU A 177 -8.07 4.07 7.80
CA LEU A 177 -6.74 4.65 7.71
C LEU A 177 -6.75 6.05 7.06
N LEU A 178 -7.66 6.29 6.12
CA LEU A 178 -7.85 7.61 5.55
C LEU A 178 -8.42 8.61 6.56
N LEU A 179 -9.37 8.18 7.41
CA LEU A 179 -9.88 9.00 8.51
C LEU A 179 -8.79 9.31 9.54
N GLU A 180 -7.94 8.34 9.86
CA GLU A 180 -6.78 8.54 10.74
C GLU A 180 -5.81 9.56 10.13
N THR A 181 -5.45 9.39 8.85
CA THR A 181 -4.51 10.29 8.15
C THR A 181 -5.00 11.73 8.13
N ARG A 182 -6.32 11.95 8.11
CA ARG A 182 -6.96 13.27 8.13
C ARG A 182 -7.14 13.84 9.55
N GLY A 183 -6.76 13.10 10.59
CA GLY A 183 -6.96 13.48 12.00
C GLY A 183 -8.42 13.39 12.47
N ASN A 184 -9.31 12.75 11.70
CA ASN A 184 -10.71 12.62 12.05
C ASN A 184 -10.91 11.73 13.29
N LEU A 185 -10.14 10.65 13.42
CA LEU A 185 -10.25 9.76 14.58
C LEU A 185 -9.77 10.45 15.86
N HIS A 186 -8.64 11.18 15.79
CA HIS A 186 -8.17 12.02 16.89
C HIS A 186 -9.24 13.03 17.34
N THR A 187 -9.88 13.71 16.38
CA THR A 187 -10.98 14.65 16.66
C THR A 187 -12.18 13.96 17.32
N ALA A 188 -12.46 12.72 16.94
CA ALA A 188 -13.52 11.90 17.51
C ALA A 188 -13.13 11.22 18.85
N GLY A 189 -11.88 11.36 19.31
CA GLY A 189 -11.38 10.68 20.51
C GLY A 189 -11.25 9.16 20.35
N MET A 190 -11.08 8.67 19.12
CA MET A 190 -11.02 7.25 18.79
C MET A 190 -9.57 6.81 18.58
N ASP A 191 -9.19 5.67 19.16
CA ASP A 191 -7.92 5.00 18.87
C ASP A 191 -8.07 4.10 17.62
N LEU A 192 -7.11 4.20 16.69
CA LEU A 192 -7.15 3.43 15.44
C LEU A 192 -7.18 1.92 15.68
N ASN A 193 -6.34 1.42 16.59
CA ASN A 193 -6.21 -0.03 16.81
C ASN A 193 -7.48 -0.60 17.44
N VAL A 194 -8.04 0.10 18.43
CA VAL A 194 -9.32 -0.25 19.05
C VAL A 194 -10.43 -0.22 18.01
N LEU A 195 -10.51 0.86 17.22
CA LEU A 195 -11.55 1.00 16.21
C LEU A 195 -11.48 -0.12 15.15
N VAL A 196 -10.29 -0.46 14.64
CA VAL A 196 -10.17 -1.56 13.68
C VAL A 196 -10.57 -2.89 14.31
N GLN A 197 -10.17 -3.18 15.55
CA GLN A 197 -10.57 -4.41 16.24
C GLN A 197 -12.09 -4.50 16.41
N ASP A 198 -12.73 -3.48 16.97
CA ASP A 198 -14.19 -3.44 17.17
C ASP A 198 -14.95 -3.59 15.85
N SER A 199 -14.39 -3.01 14.79
CA SER A 199 -14.98 -3.06 13.46
C SER A 199 -14.86 -4.43 12.80
N LEU A 200 -13.70 -5.08 12.93
CA LEU A 200 -13.52 -6.46 12.49
C LEU A 200 -14.47 -7.39 13.24
N ASP A 201 -14.64 -7.20 14.55
CA ASP A 201 -15.58 -7.99 15.34
C ASP A 201 -17.03 -7.78 14.89
N THR A 202 -17.41 -6.54 14.62
CA THR A 202 -18.73 -6.22 14.05
C THR A 202 -18.94 -6.89 12.69
N LEU A 203 -17.94 -6.82 11.82
CA LEU A 203 -17.96 -7.46 10.51
C LEU A 203 -18.06 -8.98 10.64
N PHE A 204 -17.20 -9.61 11.44
CA PHE A 204 -17.24 -11.05 11.67
C PHE A 204 -18.59 -11.48 12.22
N ASN A 205 -19.15 -10.81 13.22
CA ASN A 205 -20.48 -11.12 13.77
C ASN A 205 -21.60 -11.06 12.71
N GLY A 206 -21.48 -10.16 11.73
CA GLY A 206 -22.38 -10.11 10.58
C GLY A 206 -22.19 -11.27 9.58
N LEU A 207 -20.98 -11.85 9.54
CA LEU A 207 -20.55 -12.89 8.61
C LEU A 207 -20.60 -14.32 9.19
N MET A 208 -20.60 -14.48 10.51
CA MET A 208 -20.66 -15.79 11.17
C MET A 208 -21.99 -16.49 10.89
N THR A 209 -21.94 -17.80 10.70
CA THR A 209 -23.13 -18.65 10.81
C THR A 209 -23.57 -18.70 12.27
N LYS A 210 -24.89 -18.60 12.53
CA LYS A 210 -25.46 -18.87 13.85
C LYS A 210 -25.23 -20.32 14.26
#